data_AF-A0A2A9NAA7-F1
#
_entry.id   AF-A0A2A9NAA7-F1
#
_cell.length_a   1.000
_cell.length_b   1.000
_cell.length_c   1.000
_cell.angle_alpha   90.00
_cell.angle_beta   90.00
_cell.angle_gamma   90.00
#
_symmetry.space_group_name_H-M   'P 1'
#
loop_
_entity.id
_entity.type
_entity.pdbx_description
1 polymer ?
#
loop_
_entity_poly.entity_id
_entity_poly.type
_entity_poly.pdbx_seq_one_letter_code
_entity_poly.pdbx_strand_id
1 'polypeptide(L)'
;MPANEPNDPPLSVLGVRQSETGQFVLNYQEKSSDFFDPQRNPNGFVNMGIAENSLLYKELIEYFDRNLHLGYKDFTYGDAVTGDLRLRTALSKLLNARFKPHQPVVPEHIIMGSGLIAVVSQLSRSIANSGDGVLIAEPYYQGFDVELQIQNGIVPVGVVVPSTDMFTSREVTHLEKALHESNANGTIIKAVILCNPHNPLGICYPREVILDYCRFCEKYNLHLISDEIYALSVFSSVDVRNPAPFISALSLDLGAYGINPARLHILYGMSKDFNANGFRIGALITQSNPDLLRSMTVAAFFMLVSSPASALWSTFLEDQSFLQHFIISNQQRLREAYEHLSSWLRYHKLPYVPSSAGHFLLVNMRPVLEDINRYGPVLGIASNNSHSNINGNNRSSQADADKEMREREAALTKLLEGYKVLLISGALCHAQPGWFRFTFAIRRDFIDVGMKRIEIALGWDDGWWTSKRRETKL
;
A
#
# COMPACT_ATOMS: atom_id res chain seq x y z
N MET A 1 -19.28 -34.92 -41.12
CA MET A 1 -19.70 -33.91 -40.13
C MET A 1 -18.54 -33.78 -39.15
N PRO A 2 -17.97 -32.58 -38.94
CA PRO A 2 -16.98 -32.42 -37.88
C PRO A 2 -17.68 -32.69 -36.55
N ALA A 3 -17.02 -33.44 -35.66
CA ALA A 3 -17.51 -33.73 -34.33
C ALA A 3 -17.80 -32.41 -33.60
N ASN A 4 -19.01 -32.29 -33.05
CA ASN A 4 -19.34 -31.24 -32.11
C ASN A 4 -18.36 -31.32 -30.93
N GLU A 5 -17.43 -30.36 -30.84
CA GLU A 5 -16.78 -30.09 -29.57
C GLU A 5 -17.88 -29.77 -28.54
N PRO A 6 -17.82 -30.32 -27.31
CA PRO A 6 -18.80 -29.99 -26.30
C PRO A 6 -18.67 -28.50 -25.97
N ASN A 7 -19.71 -27.72 -26.30
CA ASN A 7 -19.80 -26.32 -25.88
C ASN A 7 -19.95 -26.29 -24.36
N ASP A 8 -18.87 -26.03 -23.64
CA ASP A 8 -18.91 -25.77 -22.21
C ASP A 8 -19.88 -24.60 -21.89
N PRO A 9 -20.56 -24.61 -20.73
CA PRO A 9 -21.37 -23.48 -20.30
C PRO A 9 -20.53 -22.19 -20.27
N PRO A 10 -21.02 -21.06 -20.82
CA PRO A 10 -20.25 -19.83 -20.84
C PRO A 10 -20.07 -19.27 -19.42
N LEU A 11 -18.89 -18.69 -19.16
CA LEU A 11 -18.68 -17.86 -17.97
C LEU A 11 -19.57 -16.61 -18.03
N SER A 12 -19.87 -16.02 -16.86
CA SER A 12 -20.47 -14.69 -16.82
C SER A 12 -19.54 -13.65 -17.45
N VAL A 13 -20.07 -12.49 -17.86
CA VAL A 13 -19.27 -11.36 -18.35
C VAL A 13 -18.14 -11.01 -17.37
N LEU A 14 -18.43 -11.11 -16.07
CA LEU A 14 -17.43 -10.89 -15.03
C LEU A 14 -16.35 -11.97 -15.03
N GLY A 15 -16.74 -13.24 -15.13
CA GLY A 15 -15.81 -14.37 -15.19
C GLY A 15 -14.88 -14.31 -16.41
N VAL A 16 -15.39 -13.88 -17.57
CA VAL A 16 -14.57 -13.67 -18.79
C VAL A 16 -13.56 -12.55 -18.59
N ARG A 17 -13.95 -11.39 -18.05
CA ARG A 17 -13.00 -10.28 -17.79
C ARG A 17 -11.94 -10.67 -16.76
N GLN A 18 -12.33 -11.45 -15.76
CA GLN A 18 -11.40 -11.90 -14.72
C GLN A 18 -10.43 -12.98 -15.22
N SER A 19 -10.79 -13.80 -16.20
CA SER A 19 -9.87 -14.81 -16.74
C SER A 19 -8.67 -14.16 -17.45
N GLU A 20 -8.89 -13.06 -18.18
CA GLU A 20 -7.83 -12.26 -18.81
C GLU A 20 -6.89 -11.67 -17.75
N THR A 21 -7.46 -11.11 -16.67
CA THR A 21 -6.68 -10.56 -15.56
C THR A 21 -5.96 -11.66 -14.77
N GLY A 22 -6.54 -12.86 -14.69
CA GLY A 22 -6.02 -14.02 -13.97
C GLY A 22 -4.64 -14.46 -14.46
N GLN A 23 -4.32 -14.27 -15.74
CA GLN A 23 -3.00 -14.62 -16.26
C GLN A 23 -1.87 -13.79 -15.59
N PHE A 24 -2.12 -12.51 -15.28
CA PHE A 24 -1.15 -11.69 -14.55
C PHE A 24 -0.91 -12.24 -13.12
N VAL A 25 -1.96 -12.69 -12.45
CA VAL A 25 -1.88 -13.30 -11.12
C VAL A 25 -1.11 -14.62 -11.15
N LEU A 26 -1.35 -15.46 -12.17
CA LEU A 26 -0.63 -16.72 -12.35
C LEU A 26 0.86 -16.49 -12.60
N ASN A 27 1.21 -15.54 -13.47
CA ASN A 27 2.61 -15.18 -13.72
C ASN A 27 3.32 -14.70 -12.44
N TYR A 28 2.61 -13.97 -11.58
CA TYR A 28 3.13 -13.56 -10.28
C TYR A 28 3.28 -14.75 -9.30
N GLN A 29 2.35 -15.70 -9.32
CA GLN A 29 2.41 -16.91 -8.51
C GLN A 29 3.62 -17.79 -8.88
N GLU A 30 3.92 -17.93 -10.17
CA GLU A 30 5.12 -18.62 -10.65
C GLU A 30 6.41 -17.96 -10.15
N LYS A 31 6.46 -16.64 -10.10
CA LYS A 31 7.61 -15.92 -9.52
C LYS A 31 7.69 -16.12 -8.00
N SER A 32 6.55 -16.17 -7.33
CA SER A 32 6.45 -16.31 -5.87
C SER A 32 6.91 -17.68 -5.37
N SER A 33 6.77 -18.73 -6.17
CA SER A 33 7.29 -20.07 -5.83
C SER A 33 8.81 -20.18 -5.95
N ASP A 34 9.46 -19.24 -6.65
CA ASP A 34 10.92 -19.13 -6.81
C ASP A 34 11.50 -17.98 -5.96
N PHE A 35 10.92 -17.65 -4.81
CA PHE A 35 11.48 -16.62 -3.93
C PHE A 35 12.79 -17.06 -3.28
N PHE A 36 13.68 -16.07 -3.10
CA PHE A 36 14.98 -16.22 -2.47
C PHE A 36 14.83 -16.67 -1.02
N ASP A 37 15.62 -17.67 -0.64
CA ASP A 37 15.87 -18.04 0.74
C ASP A 37 17.35 -18.42 0.86
N PRO A 38 18.08 -17.88 1.85
CA PRO A 38 19.53 -18.07 1.95
C PRO A 38 19.95 -19.54 2.11
N GLN A 39 19.05 -20.41 2.59
CA GLN A 39 19.33 -21.84 2.80
C GLN A 39 18.66 -22.72 1.76
N ARG A 40 17.40 -22.43 1.41
CA ARG A 40 16.57 -23.30 0.56
C ARG A 40 16.60 -22.92 -0.92
N ASN A 41 16.74 -21.64 -1.25
CA ASN A 41 16.74 -21.15 -2.62
C ASN A 41 17.62 -19.89 -2.78
N PRO A 42 18.96 -20.01 -2.70
CA PRO A 42 19.86 -18.86 -2.73
C PRO A 42 19.88 -18.12 -4.08
N ASN A 43 19.32 -18.72 -5.13
CA ASN A 43 19.25 -18.14 -6.48
C ASN A 43 17.85 -17.63 -6.86
N GLY A 44 16.86 -17.75 -5.95
CA GLY A 44 15.50 -17.28 -6.18
C GLY A 44 15.37 -15.76 -6.22
N PHE A 45 14.19 -15.25 -6.55
CA PHE A 45 13.86 -13.83 -6.61
C PHE A 45 13.88 -13.17 -5.22
N VAL A 46 14.64 -12.07 -5.09
CA VAL A 46 14.50 -11.18 -3.93
C VAL A 46 13.34 -10.23 -4.16
N ASN A 47 12.32 -10.32 -3.31
CA ASN A 47 11.17 -9.43 -3.37
C ASN A 47 11.45 -8.10 -2.67
N MET A 48 11.73 -7.06 -3.47
CA MET A 48 11.91 -5.69 -3.00
C MET A 48 10.75 -4.76 -3.39
N GLY A 49 9.73 -5.30 -4.07
CA GLY A 49 8.61 -4.52 -4.59
C GLY A 49 7.40 -4.51 -3.66
N ILE A 50 7.16 -5.59 -2.91
CA ILE A 50 5.94 -5.75 -2.10
C ILE A 50 6.14 -5.19 -0.70
N ALA A 51 5.15 -4.47 -0.19
CA ALA A 51 5.17 -3.88 1.14
C ALA A 51 4.91 -4.96 2.21
N GLU A 52 5.91 -5.78 2.47
CA GLU A 52 5.97 -6.76 3.56
C GLU A 52 7.04 -6.34 4.56
N ASN A 53 6.72 -6.44 5.85
CA ASN A 53 7.67 -6.13 6.91
C ASN A 53 8.12 -7.42 7.58
N SER A 54 9.31 -7.88 7.21
CA SER A 54 9.90 -9.13 7.72
C SER A 54 10.83 -8.90 8.92
N LEU A 55 10.93 -7.66 9.41
CA LEU A 55 11.97 -7.24 10.35
C LEU A 55 11.82 -7.85 11.75
N LEU A 56 10.63 -8.28 12.16
CA LEU A 56 10.34 -8.87 13.48
C LEU A 56 9.75 -10.29 13.42
N TYR A 57 9.93 -11.01 12.32
CA TYR A 57 9.34 -12.35 12.16
C TYR A 57 9.81 -13.34 13.22
N LYS A 58 11.09 -13.29 13.62
CA LYS A 58 11.63 -14.17 14.66
C LYS A 58 10.93 -13.96 15.99
N GLU A 59 10.78 -12.70 16.40
CA GLU A 59 10.13 -12.31 17.65
C GLU A 59 8.65 -12.70 17.65
N LEU A 60 7.96 -12.54 16.52
CA LEU A 60 6.57 -12.95 16.37
C LEU A 60 6.39 -14.46 16.51
N ILE A 61 7.23 -15.25 15.84
CA ILE A 61 7.20 -16.72 15.94
C ILE A 61 7.41 -17.13 17.40
N GLU A 62 8.48 -16.64 18.03
CA GLU A 62 8.80 -16.98 19.43
C GLU A 62 7.69 -16.55 20.41
N TYR A 63 7.04 -15.41 20.17
CA TYR A 63 5.93 -14.94 21.00
C TYR A 63 4.69 -15.82 20.83
N PHE A 64 4.29 -16.11 19.60
CA PHE A 64 3.07 -16.89 19.36
C PHE A 64 3.22 -18.36 19.72
N ASP A 65 4.41 -18.96 19.57
CA ASP A 65 4.68 -20.33 20.02
C ASP A 65 4.42 -20.49 21.53
N ARG A 66 4.61 -19.43 22.32
CA ARG A 66 4.44 -19.45 23.77
C ARG A 66 3.05 -19.03 24.23
N ASN A 67 2.42 -18.09 23.52
CA ASN A 67 1.24 -17.38 24.01
C ASN A 67 -0.06 -17.74 23.27
N LEU A 68 0.00 -18.45 22.13
CA LEU A 68 -1.22 -18.87 21.45
C LEU A 68 -1.93 -19.98 22.25
N HIS A 69 -3.06 -19.64 22.85
CA HIS A 69 -3.92 -20.58 23.54
C HIS A 69 -5.32 -20.56 22.92
N LEU A 70 -5.68 -21.65 22.23
CA LEU A 70 -7.02 -21.84 21.68
C LEU A 70 -7.91 -22.52 22.72
N GLY A 71 -9.08 -21.92 22.97
CA GLY A 71 -10.13 -22.47 23.81
C GLY A 71 -11.26 -23.09 23.00
N TYR A 72 -12.22 -23.71 23.68
CA TYR A 72 -13.39 -24.35 23.06
C TYR A 72 -14.13 -23.43 22.06
N LYS A 73 -14.31 -22.15 22.43
CA LYS A 73 -15.00 -21.16 21.59
C LYS A 73 -14.27 -20.88 20.26
N ASP A 74 -12.95 -21.04 20.20
CA ASP A 74 -12.19 -20.82 18.97
C ASP A 74 -12.47 -21.89 17.90
N PHE A 75 -13.11 -23.01 18.26
CA PHE A 75 -13.54 -24.07 17.35
C PHE A 75 -15.02 -23.96 16.94
N THR A 76 -15.71 -22.88 17.31
CA THR A 76 -17.11 -22.63 16.94
C THR A 76 -17.23 -21.42 15.99
N TYR A 77 -18.46 -21.02 15.64
CA TYR A 77 -18.73 -19.79 14.89
C TYR A 77 -18.46 -18.48 15.68
N GLY A 78 -17.91 -18.57 16.89
CA GLY A 78 -17.65 -17.41 17.73
C GLY A 78 -18.94 -16.79 18.30
N ASP A 79 -18.89 -15.50 18.62
CA ASP A 79 -19.99 -14.74 19.21
C ASP A 79 -20.55 -13.62 18.31
N ALA A 80 -19.93 -13.35 17.16
CA ALA A 80 -20.42 -12.37 16.19
C ALA A 80 -19.83 -12.60 14.79
N VAL A 81 -20.66 -12.42 13.76
CA VAL A 81 -20.23 -12.46 12.35
C VAL A 81 -19.35 -11.27 11.97
N THR A 82 -19.39 -10.18 12.74
CA THR A 82 -18.54 -9.00 12.57
C THR A 82 -17.15 -9.16 13.19
N GLY A 83 -16.79 -10.37 13.62
CA GLY A 83 -15.57 -10.69 14.35
C GLY A 83 -15.78 -10.76 15.85
N ASP A 84 -14.98 -11.59 16.53
CA ASP A 84 -15.25 -11.91 17.92
C ASP A 84 -15.11 -10.70 18.86
N LEU A 85 -15.88 -10.71 19.95
CA LEU A 85 -15.89 -9.60 20.90
C LEU A 85 -14.52 -9.38 21.55
N ARG A 86 -13.76 -10.44 21.82
CA ARG A 86 -12.42 -10.38 22.43
C ARG A 86 -11.49 -9.51 21.58
N LEU A 87 -11.40 -9.78 20.28
CA LEU A 87 -10.57 -9.01 19.35
C LEU A 87 -11.08 -7.59 19.17
N ARG A 88 -12.39 -7.39 18.98
CA ARG A 88 -12.95 -6.03 18.85
C ARG A 88 -12.71 -5.18 20.10
N THR A 89 -12.79 -5.76 21.29
CA THR A 89 -12.43 -5.10 22.55
C THR A 89 -10.94 -4.81 22.67
N ALA A 90 -10.07 -5.76 22.30
CA ALA A 90 -8.62 -5.52 22.33
C ALA A 90 -8.21 -4.42 21.33
N LEU A 91 -8.79 -4.43 20.12
CA LEU A 91 -8.56 -3.43 19.10
C LEU A 91 -9.09 -2.05 19.51
N SER A 92 -10.27 -1.97 20.14
CA SER A 92 -10.79 -0.68 20.61
C SER A 92 -9.88 -0.06 21.68
N LYS A 93 -9.28 -0.86 22.57
CA LYS A 93 -8.27 -0.39 23.53
C LYS A 93 -7.03 0.18 22.82
N LEU A 94 -6.51 -0.52 21.80
CA LEU A 94 -5.39 -0.01 21.00
C LEU A 94 -5.73 1.33 20.34
N LEU A 95 -6.87 1.40 19.64
CA LEU A 95 -7.32 2.61 18.94
C LEU A 95 -7.48 3.77 19.92
N ASN A 96 -8.14 3.56 21.07
CA ASN A 96 -8.29 4.59 22.09
C ASN A 96 -6.94 5.08 22.64
N ALA A 97 -5.95 4.19 22.80
CA ALA A 97 -4.64 4.55 23.32
C ALA A 97 -3.73 5.23 22.28
N ARG A 98 -3.80 4.84 21.00
CA ARG A 98 -2.83 5.24 19.97
C ARG A 98 -3.39 6.20 18.92
N PHE A 99 -4.64 6.02 18.54
CA PHE A 99 -5.32 6.84 17.53
C PHE A 99 -5.97 8.07 18.17
N LYS A 100 -6.13 8.06 19.51
CA LYS A 100 -6.63 9.18 20.33
C LYS A 100 -7.93 9.76 19.77
N PRO A 101 -8.96 8.93 19.56
CA PRO A 101 -10.18 9.36 18.93
C PRO A 101 -10.88 10.42 19.81
N HIS A 102 -11.55 11.39 19.18
CA HIS A 102 -12.29 12.43 19.89
C HIS A 102 -13.44 11.84 20.72
N GLN A 103 -14.14 10.84 20.17
CA GLN A 103 -15.07 9.99 20.91
C GLN A 103 -14.46 8.59 21.06
N PRO A 104 -14.50 7.97 22.25
CA PRO A 104 -13.98 6.63 22.44
C PRO A 104 -14.57 5.62 21.44
N VAL A 105 -13.70 4.83 20.83
CA VAL A 105 -14.11 3.69 19.99
C VAL A 105 -14.56 2.56 20.91
N VAL A 106 -15.75 2.02 20.64
CA VAL A 106 -16.30 0.82 21.32
C VAL A 106 -16.39 -0.35 20.33
N PRO A 107 -16.47 -1.61 20.79
CA PRO A 107 -16.51 -2.78 19.91
C PRO A 107 -17.61 -2.75 18.84
N GLU A 108 -18.73 -2.09 19.10
CA GLU A 108 -19.88 -1.96 18.19
C GLU A 108 -19.58 -1.07 16.97
N HIS A 109 -18.56 -0.22 17.05
CA HIS A 109 -18.08 0.58 15.93
C HIS A 109 -17.20 -0.20 14.95
N ILE A 110 -16.81 -1.44 15.30
CA ILE A 110 -15.77 -2.21 14.63
C ILE A 110 -16.38 -3.41 13.91
N ILE A 111 -16.04 -3.56 12.63
CA ILE A 111 -16.32 -4.76 11.84
C ILE A 111 -15.01 -5.33 11.35
N MET A 112 -14.72 -6.57 11.72
CA MET A 112 -13.55 -7.29 11.28
C MET A 112 -13.80 -7.90 9.89
N GLY A 113 -12.73 -8.03 9.11
CA GLY A 113 -12.76 -8.65 7.79
C GLY A 113 -11.49 -9.43 7.48
N SER A 114 -11.53 -10.30 6.46
CA SER A 114 -10.40 -11.10 5.96
C SER A 114 -9.29 -10.26 5.27
N GLY A 115 -8.75 -9.29 6.02
CA GLY A 115 -7.87 -8.23 5.55
C GLY A 115 -8.60 -7.09 4.85
N LEU A 116 -7.89 -5.98 4.63
CA LEU A 116 -8.51 -4.76 4.12
C LEU A 116 -9.03 -4.85 2.69
N ILE A 117 -8.46 -5.70 1.82
CA ILE A 117 -8.97 -5.94 0.46
C ILE A 117 -10.47 -6.29 0.48
N ALA A 118 -10.86 -7.25 1.34
CA ALA A 118 -12.26 -7.67 1.46
C ALA A 118 -13.12 -6.57 2.09
N VAL A 119 -12.59 -5.89 3.11
CA VAL A 119 -13.29 -4.80 3.81
C VAL A 119 -13.58 -3.63 2.88
N VAL A 120 -12.59 -3.16 2.11
CA VAL A 120 -12.75 -2.09 1.13
C VAL A 120 -13.77 -2.49 0.07
N SER A 121 -13.64 -3.69 -0.49
CA SER A 121 -14.57 -4.16 -1.52
C SER A 121 -16.02 -4.18 -1.01
N GLN A 122 -16.27 -4.67 0.21
CA GLN A 122 -17.61 -4.67 0.80
C GLN A 122 -18.09 -3.27 1.21
N LEU A 123 -17.22 -2.44 1.78
CA LEU A 123 -17.54 -1.05 2.14
C LEU A 123 -17.96 -0.25 0.91
N SER A 124 -17.17 -0.32 -0.16
CA SER A 124 -17.43 0.37 -1.42
C SER A 124 -18.75 -0.06 -2.04
N ARG A 125 -19.08 -1.36 -1.98
CA ARG A 125 -20.39 -1.89 -2.39
C ARG A 125 -21.56 -1.29 -1.60
N SER A 126 -21.36 -0.99 -0.32
CA SER A 126 -22.40 -0.41 0.54
C SER A 126 -22.62 1.09 0.34
N ILE A 127 -21.65 1.82 -0.24
CA ILE A 127 -21.70 3.29 -0.37
C ILE A 127 -21.74 3.79 -1.82
N ALA A 128 -21.55 2.92 -2.82
CA ALA A 128 -21.51 3.28 -4.23
C ALA A 128 -22.05 2.15 -5.13
N ASN A 129 -22.55 2.52 -6.30
CA ASN A 129 -23.04 1.59 -7.32
C ASN A 129 -21.98 1.33 -8.40
N SER A 130 -22.19 0.30 -9.22
CA SER A 130 -21.38 0.10 -10.43
C SER A 130 -21.48 1.34 -11.33
N GLY A 131 -20.33 1.85 -11.76
CA GLY A 131 -20.20 3.09 -12.55
C GLY A 131 -20.07 4.38 -11.74
N ASP A 132 -20.36 4.36 -10.43
CA ASP A 132 -19.99 5.48 -9.53
C ASP A 132 -18.47 5.54 -9.35
N GLY A 133 -17.96 6.71 -8.94
CA GLY A 133 -16.53 6.98 -8.78
C GLY A 133 -16.07 7.17 -7.33
N VAL A 134 -14.81 6.87 -7.07
CA VAL A 134 -14.09 7.13 -5.80
C VAL A 134 -12.81 7.90 -6.10
N LEU A 135 -12.67 9.10 -5.52
CA LEU A 135 -11.49 9.93 -5.73
C LEU A 135 -10.30 9.45 -4.89
N ILE A 136 -9.12 9.45 -5.51
CA ILE A 136 -7.85 9.08 -4.85
C ILE A 136 -6.73 9.99 -5.40
N ALA A 137 -5.94 10.60 -4.53
CA ALA A 137 -4.79 11.40 -4.94
C ALA A 137 -3.67 10.49 -5.49
N GLU A 138 -3.08 10.84 -6.63
CA GLU A 138 -1.95 10.13 -7.21
C GLU A 138 -0.61 10.69 -6.70
N PRO A 139 0.39 9.81 -6.42
CA PRO A 139 0.36 8.35 -6.58
C PRO A 139 -0.40 7.63 -5.44
N TYR A 140 -1.01 6.48 -5.70
CA TYR A 140 -1.71 5.69 -4.68
C TYR A 140 -1.45 4.18 -4.76
N TYR A 141 -1.92 3.44 -3.77
CA TYR A 141 -1.85 1.99 -3.70
C TYR A 141 -2.70 1.31 -4.79
N GLN A 142 -2.04 0.57 -5.69
CA GLN A 142 -2.68 -0.17 -6.79
C GLN A 142 -3.87 -1.05 -6.38
N GLY A 143 -3.86 -1.60 -5.16
CA GLY A 143 -4.92 -2.51 -4.75
C GLY A 143 -6.29 -1.84 -4.76
N PHE A 144 -6.38 -0.52 -4.62
CA PHE A 144 -7.66 0.18 -4.76
C PHE A 144 -8.29 0.02 -6.15
N ASP A 145 -7.50 -0.10 -7.22
CA ASP A 145 -8.05 -0.38 -8.56
C ASP A 145 -8.81 -1.71 -8.58
N VAL A 146 -8.19 -2.73 -7.97
CA VAL A 146 -8.70 -4.09 -7.88
C VAL A 146 -9.90 -4.16 -6.94
N GLU A 147 -9.76 -3.61 -5.74
CA GLU A 147 -10.74 -3.67 -4.65
C GLU A 147 -12.06 -2.97 -5.01
N LEU A 148 -11.96 -1.85 -5.73
CA LEU A 148 -13.12 -1.07 -6.19
C LEU A 148 -13.75 -1.66 -7.46
N GLN A 149 -12.96 -2.09 -8.45
CA GLN A 149 -13.53 -2.53 -9.73
C GLN A 149 -13.98 -3.98 -9.73
N ILE A 150 -13.16 -4.93 -9.27
CA ILE A 150 -13.31 -6.35 -9.65
C ILE A 150 -14.66 -6.93 -9.23
N GLN A 151 -15.19 -6.55 -8.07
CA GLN A 151 -16.48 -7.06 -7.59
C GLN A 151 -17.64 -6.08 -7.75
N ASN A 152 -17.36 -4.78 -7.89
CA ASN A 152 -18.38 -3.73 -7.75
C ASN A 152 -18.54 -2.85 -8.99
N GLY A 153 -17.58 -2.85 -9.93
CA GLY A 153 -17.59 -1.95 -11.08
C GLY A 153 -17.48 -0.47 -10.72
N ILE A 154 -16.95 -0.15 -9.53
CA ILE A 154 -16.75 1.23 -9.07
C ILE A 154 -15.45 1.77 -9.66
N VAL A 155 -15.50 2.99 -10.20
CA VAL A 155 -14.38 3.60 -10.92
C VAL A 155 -13.41 4.28 -9.93
N PRO A 156 -12.16 3.82 -9.79
CA PRO A 156 -11.11 4.60 -9.14
C PRO A 156 -10.80 5.82 -10.00
N VAL A 157 -11.02 7.02 -9.46
CA VAL A 157 -10.73 8.29 -10.13
C VAL A 157 -9.46 8.86 -9.52
N GLY A 158 -8.33 8.51 -10.16
CA GLY A 158 -7.01 9.03 -9.82
C GLY A 158 -6.89 10.51 -10.14
N VAL A 159 -6.33 11.28 -9.21
CA VAL A 159 -6.15 12.73 -9.33
C VAL A 159 -4.67 13.06 -9.26
N VAL A 160 -4.10 13.51 -10.38
CA VAL A 160 -2.70 13.96 -10.45
C VAL A 160 -2.54 15.21 -9.60
N VAL A 161 -1.82 15.10 -8.49
CA VAL A 161 -1.49 16.23 -7.61
C VAL A 161 -0.02 16.59 -7.81
N PRO A 162 0.32 17.85 -8.12
CA PRO A 162 1.71 18.29 -8.15
C PRO A 162 2.40 18.04 -6.81
N SER A 163 3.64 17.55 -6.83
CA SER A 163 4.40 17.26 -5.60
C SER A 163 4.52 18.45 -4.63
N THR A 164 4.47 19.69 -5.14
CA THR A 164 4.48 20.92 -4.32
C THR A 164 3.17 21.18 -3.58
N ASP A 165 2.08 20.58 -4.04
CA ASP A 165 0.73 20.78 -3.50
C ASP A 165 0.29 19.58 -2.63
N MET A 166 0.95 18.42 -2.78
CA MET A 166 0.74 17.25 -1.93
C MET A 166 1.00 17.55 -0.44
N PHE A 167 0.19 16.95 0.42
CA PHE A 167 0.20 17.17 1.87
C PHE A 167 -0.05 18.63 2.27
N THR A 168 -0.76 19.38 1.42
CA THR A 168 -1.24 20.75 1.70
C THR A 168 -2.71 20.87 1.36
N SER A 169 -3.38 21.93 1.82
CA SER A 169 -4.78 22.23 1.47
C SER A 169 -5.03 22.35 -0.05
N ARG A 170 -3.98 22.60 -0.86
CA ARG A 170 -4.10 22.69 -2.33
C ARG A 170 -4.40 21.33 -2.96
N GLU A 171 -4.02 20.22 -2.33
CA GLU A 171 -4.36 18.86 -2.76
C GLU A 171 -5.88 18.69 -2.93
N VAL A 172 -6.66 19.16 -1.95
CA VAL A 172 -8.13 19.11 -1.96
C VAL A 172 -8.73 19.95 -3.11
N THR A 173 -8.06 21.02 -3.53
CA THR A 173 -8.52 21.82 -4.69
C THR A 173 -8.43 21.02 -6.00
N HIS A 174 -7.40 20.18 -6.15
CA HIS A 174 -7.29 19.28 -7.30
C HIS A 174 -8.36 18.19 -7.27
N LEU A 175 -8.65 17.64 -6.08
CA LEU A 175 -9.76 16.68 -5.89
C LEU A 175 -11.12 17.30 -6.22
N GLU A 176 -11.36 18.54 -5.81
CA GLU A 176 -12.60 19.25 -6.12
C GLU A 176 -12.77 19.49 -7.62
N LYS A 177 -11.70 19.87 -8.31
CA LYS A 177 -11.71 19.99 -9.77
C LYS A 177 -12.06 18.65 -10.44
N ALA A 178 -11.39 17.57 -10.02
CA ALA A 178 -11.62 16.22 -10.55
C ALA A 178 -13.05 15.72 -10.27
N LEU A 179 -13.63 16.08 -9.11
CA LEU A 179 -15.03 15.79 -8.80
C LEU A 179 -15.97 16.39 -9.85
N HIS A 180 -15.80 17.67 -10.17
CA HIS A 180 -16.65 18.35 -11.16
C HIS A 180 -16.48 17.76 -12.55
N GLU A 181 -15.25 17.49 -12.97
CA GLU A 181 -14.94 16.89 -14.28
C GLU A 181 -15.51 15.47 -14.38
N SER A 182 -15.33 14.63 -13.36
CA SER A 182 -15.86 13.27 -13.31
C SER A 182 -17.38 13.26 -13.39
N ASN A 183 -18.04 14.09 -12.57
CA ASN A 183 -19.50 14.18 -12.55
C ASN A 183 -20.05 14.68 -13.89
N ALA A 184 -19.41 15.67 -14.51
CA ALA A 184 -19.80 16.17 -15.83
C ALA A 184 -19.67 15.10 -16.93
N ASN A 185 -18.73 14.16 -16.77
CA ASN A 185 -18.51 13.02 -17.68
C ASN A 185 -19.37 11.79 -17.32
N GLY A 186 -20.30 11.90 -16.39
CA GLY A 186 -21.25 10.85 -16.04
C GLY A 186 -20.76 9.81 -15.02
N THR A 187 -19.55 9.97 -14.47
CA THR A 187 -19.03 9.14 -13.36
C THR A 187 -19.26 9.89 -12.06
N ILE A 188 -20.30 9.52 -11.32
CA ILE A 188 -20.73 10.26 -10.13
C ILE A 188 -19.86 9.88 -8.92
N ILE A 189 -19.14 10.84 -8.36
CA ILE A 189 -18.29 10.62 -7.18
C ILE A 189 -19.14 10.39 -5.92
N LYS A 190 -18.82 9.33 -5.16
CA LYS A 190 -19.49 8.97 -3.89
C LYS A 190 -18.58 9.01 -2.67
N ALA A 191 -17.28 8.83 -2.86
CA ALA A 191 -16.32 8.78 -1.78
C ALA A 191 -14.95 9.30 -2.18
N VAL A 192 -14.13 9.55 -1.16
CA VAL A 192 -12.70 9.86 -1.27
C VAL A 192 -11.94 8.86 -0.41
N ILE A 193 -10.83 8.32 -0.92
CA ILE A 193 -9.89 7.54 -0.12
C ILE A 193 -8.68 8.42 0.21
N LEU A 194 -8.36 8.50 1.49
CA LEU A 194 -7.14 9.09 2.02
C LEU A 194 -6.30 7.97 2.67
N CYS A 195 -5.05 7.81 2.25
CA CYS A 195 -4.13 6.86 2.90
C CYS A 195 -3.18 7.65 3.81
N ASN A 196 -3.21 7.40 5.12
CA ASN A 196 -2.44 8.16 6.10
C ASN A 196 -1.93 7.24 7.22
N PRO A 197 -0.62 6.94 7.31
CA PRO A 197 0.47 7.42 6.45
C PRO A 197 0.36 6.99 4.98
N HIS A 198 0.83 7.85 4.08
CA HIS A 198 0.61 7.72 2.63
C HIS A 198 1.38 6.57 1.98
N ASN A 199 0.72 5.78 1.14
CA ASN A 199 1.32 4.76 0.28
C ASN A 199 1.18 5.20 -1.18
N PRO A 200 2.29 5.48 -1.90
CA PRO A 200 3.66 4.94 -1.71
C PRO A 200 4.71 5.89 -1.11
N LEU A 201 4.33 7.06 -0.59
CA LEU A 201 5.31 8.10 -0.21
C LEU A 201 5.91 7.94 1.19
N GLY A 202 5.23 7.25 2.10
CA GLY A 202 5.70 7.03 3.47
C GLY A 202 5.72 8.30 4.32
N ILE A 203 4.72 9.16 4.16
CA ILE A 203 4.61 10.47 4.82
C ILE A 203 3.24 10.56 5.51
N CYS A 204 3.19 11.09 6.74
CA CYS A 204 1.93 11.38 7.43
C CYS A 204 1.33 12.69 6.94
N TYR A 205 0.01 12.75 6.81
CA TYR A 205 -0.70 13.98 6.52
C TYR A 205 -0.74 14.90 7.75
N PRO A 206 -0.50 16.21 7.58
CA PRO A 206 -0.77 17.19 8.62
C PRO A 206 -2.26 17.22 9.00
N ARG A 207 -2.55 17.55 10.26
CA ARG A 207 -3.92 17.56 10.82
C ARG A 207 -4.87 18.44 10.01
N GLU A 208 -4.39 19.62 9.60
CA GLU A 208 -5.16 20.60 8.84
C GLU A 208 -5.58 20.06 7.47
N VAL A 209 -4.74 19.28 6.82
CA VAL A 209 -5.05 18.67 5.53
C VAL A 209 -6.08 17.57 5.69
N ILE A 210 -5.96 16.72 6.72
CA ILE A 210 -6.99 15.70 7.03
C ILE A 210 -8.35 16.38 7.29
N LEU A 211 -8.36 17.50 8.01
CA LEU A 211 -9.57 18.28 8.23
C LEU A 211 -10.14 18.87 6.92
N ASP A 212 -9.29 19.30 6.00
CA ASP A 212 -9.73 19.81 4.68
C ASP A 212 -10.36 18.69 3.82
N TYR A 213 -9.88 17.46 3.90
CA TYR A 213 -10.56 16.29 3.32
C TYR A 213 -11.95 16.10 3.93
N CYS A 214 -12.06 16.15 5.26
CA CYS A 214 -13.35 16.05 5.94
C CYS A 214 -14.32 17.17 5.50
N ARG A 215 -13.84 18.41 5.36
CA ARG A 215 -14.64 19.56 4.89
C ARG A 215 -15.08 19.39 3.44
N PHE A 216 -14.20 18.88 2.59
CA PHE A 216 -14.52 18.58 1.19
C PHE A 216 -15.62 17.51 1.09
N CYS A 217 -15.49 16.43 1.84
CA CYS A 217 -16.53 15.40 1.93
C CYS A 217 -17.84 15.95 2.53
N GLU A 218 -17.77 16.89 3.49
CA GLU A 218 -18.95 17.59 4.01
C GLU A 218 -19.64 18.41 2.90
N LYS A 219 -18.89 19.24 2.19
CA LYS A 219 -19.38 20.15 1.13
C LYS A 219 -20.12 19.41 0.02
N TYR A 220 -19.66 18.21 -0.35
CA TYR A 220 -20.16 17.48 -1.51
C TYR A 220 -20.99 16.23 -1.21
N ASN A 221 -21.33 15.99 0.07
CA ASN A 221 -22.06 14.78 0.47
C ASN A 221 -21.37 13.48 0.07
N LEU A 222 -20.07 13.38 0.38
CA LEU A 222 -19.23 12.22 0.10
C LEU A 222 -18.86 11.49 1.38
N HIS A 223 -18.59 10.19 1.25
CA HIS A 223 -17.89 9.44 2.29
C HIS A 223 -16.38 9.72 2.25
N LEU A 224 -15.74 9.74 3.43
CA LEU A 224 -14.29 9.72 3.58
C LEU A 224 -13.85 8.38 4.14
N ILE A 225 -13.03 7.66 3.37
CA ILE A 225 -12.37 6.43 3.81
C ILE A 225 -10.91 6.79 4.13
N SER A 226 -10.54 6.74 5.41
CA SER A 226 -9.16 6.94 5.87
C SER A 226 -8.50 5.57 6.06
N ASP A 227 -7.61 5.18 5.15
CA ASP A 227 -6.76 4.01 5.29
C ASP A 227 -5.56 4.34 6.18
N GLU A 228 -5.62 3.87 7.44
CA GLU A 228 -4.63 4.15 8.47
C GLU A 228 -3.77 2.92 8.78
N ILE A 229 -3.67 1.96 7.85
CA ILE A 229 -2.97 0.67 8.02
C ILE A 229 -1.48 0.79 8.45
N TYR A 230 -0.85 1.94 8.24
CA TYR A 230 0.55 2.23 8.60
C TYR A 230 0.69 3.12 9.86
N ALA A 231 -0.37 3.34 10.63
CA ALA A 231 -0.43 4.29 11.75
C ALA A 231 0.73 4.19 12.77
N LEU A 232 1.23 2.99 13.04
CA LEU A 232 2.25 2.74 14.07
C LEU A 232 3.67 2.62 13.51
N SER A 233 3.85 2.86 12.21
CA SER A 233 5.13 2.71 11.51
C SER A 233 5.97 3.99 11.41
N VAL A 234 5.60 5.07 12.11
CA VAL A 234 6.33 6.35 12.04
C VAL A 234 7.69 6.26 12.73
N PHE A 235 8.75 6.73 12.06
CA PHE A 235 10.11 6.76 12.59
C PHE A 235 10.86 8.05 12.16
N SER A 236 11.81 8.50 12.99
CA SER A 236 12.77 9.54 12.61
C SER A 236 14.00 8.93 11.94
N SER A 237 14.67 9.68 11.09
CA SER A 237 15.87 9.23 10.37
C SER A 237 16.86 10.37 10.11
N VAL A 238 18.00 10.06 9.47
CA VAL A 238 18.95 11.07 9.00
C VAL A 238 18.34 12.05 7.98
N ASP A 239 17.38 11.59 7.17
CA ASP A 239 16.74 12.41 6.13
C ASP A 239 15.54 13.19 6.70
N VAL A 240 14.82 12.62 7.68
CA VAL A 240 13.66 13.23 8.33
C VAL A 240 13.81 13.14 9.85
N ARG A 241 14.47 14.13 10.45
CA ARG A 241 14.75 14.13 11.90
C ARG A 241 13.50 14.32 12.76
N ASN A 242 12.57 15.14 12.30
CA ASN A 242 11.32 15.48 12.98
C ASN A 242 10.15 15.19 12.04
N PRO A 243 9.74 13.91 11.88
CA PRO A 243 8.63 13.57 11.01
C PRO A 243 7.33 14.14 11.54
N ALA A 244 6.39 14.46 10.64
CA ALA A 244 5.04 14.78 11.04
C ALA A 244 4.45 13.57 11.81
N PRO A 245 3.87 13.78 13.01
CA PRO A 245 3.32 12.67 13.76
C PRO A 245 2.11 12.09 13.01
N PHE A 246 1.85 10.80 13.19
CA PHE A 246 0.59 10.22 12.76
C PHE A 246 -0.58 10.87 13.53
N ILE A 247 -1.55 11.39 12.79
CA ILE A 247 -2.81 11.92 13.30
C ILE A 247 -3.93 11.11 12.66
N SER A 248 -4.68 10.37 13.47
CA SER A 248 -5.88 9.67 12.99
C SER A 248 -7.00 10.66 12.72
N ALA A 249 -7.78 10.43 11.67
CA ALA A 249 -9.00 11.21 11.41
C ALA A 249 -10.03 11.06 12.55
N LEU A 250 -9.99 9.98 13.33
CA LEU A 250 -10.83 9.81 14.53
C LEU A 250 -10.54 10.86 15.60
N SER A 251 -9.33 11.41 15.63
CA SER A 251 -8.93 12.39 16.66
C SER A 251 -9.53 13.78 16.45
N LEU A 252 -10.19 14.01 15.32
CA LEU A 252 -10.80 15.28 14.97
C LEU A 252 -12.19 15.45 15.63
N ASP A 253 -12.42 16.60 16.26
CA ASP A 253 -13.76 17.03 16.66
C ASP A 253 -14.52 17.56 15.44
N LEU A 254 -15.08 16.66 14.65
CA LEU A 254 -15.80 16.99 13.41
C LEU A 254 -17.03 17.87 13.66
N GLY A 255 -17.70 17.66 14.80
CA GLY A 255 -18.89 18.43 15.20
C GLY A 255 -18.58 19.92 15.40
N ALA A 256 -17.44 20.24 16.01
CA ALA A 256 -16.98 21.62 16.16
C ALA A 256 -16.72 22.34 14.83
N TYR A 257 -16.54 21.61 13.74
CA TYR A 257 -16.37 22.16 12.39
C TYR A 257 -17.64 22.06 11.52
N GLY A 258 -18.77 21.64 12.08
CA GLY A 258 -20.03 21.45 11.33
C GLY A 258 -19.99 20.28 10.35
N ILE A 259 -19.08 19.32 10.55
CA ILE A 259 -18.90 18.16 9.68
C ILE A 259 -19.67 16.97 10.27
N ASN A 260 -20.46 16.29 9.46
CA ASN A 260 -21.21 15.12 9.91
C ASN A 260 -20.26 13.91 10.08
N PRO A 261 -20.03 13.40 11.31
CA PRO A 261 -19.12 12.29 11.55
C PRO A 261 -19.58 10.97 10.91
N ALA A 262 -20.85 10.85 10.50
CA ALA A 262 -21.37 9.67 9.81
C ALA A 262 -20.71 9.41 8.44
N ARG A 263 -19.92 10.35 7.93
CA ARG A 263 -19.21 10.25 6.65
C ARG A 263 -17.80 9.67 6.78
N LEU A 264 -17.26 9.57 8.00
CA LEU A 264 -15.89 9.12 8.25
C LEU A 264 -15.84 7.62 8.54
N HIS A 265 -14.98 6.91 7.81
CA HIS A 265 -14.75 5.48 7.93
C HIS A 265 -13.26 5.20 7.95
N ILE A 266 -12.77 4.47 8.95
CA ILE A 266 -11.34 4.16 9.08
C ILE A 266 -11.10 2.71 8.71
N LEU A 267 -9.98 2.47 8.04
CA LEU A 267 -9.45 1.13 7.78
C LEU A 267 -8.18 0.93 8.61
N TYR A 268 -8.10 -0.20 9.29
CA TYR A 268 -6.89 -0.61 10.00
C TYR A 268 -6.74 -2.13 9.97
N GLY A 269 -5.59 -2.67 10.40
CA GLY A 269 -5.38 -4.11 10.31
C GLY A 269 -4.01 -4.59 10.78
N MET A 270 -3.89 -5.91 10.88
CA MET A 270 -2.69 -6.57 11.38
C MET A 270 -1.56 -6.62 10.33
N SER A 271 -1.89 -6.41 9.06
CA SER A 271 -1.00 -6.75 7.94
C SER A 271 0.33 -5.99 7.98
N LYS A 272 0.30 -4.67 8.27
CA LYS A 272 1.47 -3.80 8.10
C LYS A 272 2.18 -3.53 9.42
N ASP A 273 1.50 -2.85 10.34
CA ASP A 273 2.10 -2.44 11.62
C ASP A 273 2.46 -3.62 12.55
N PHE A 274 1.83 -4.79 12.36
CA PHE A 274 2.06 -6.01 13.15
C PHE A 274 2.73 -7.12 12.35
N ASN A 275 3.25 -6.82 11.15
CA ASN A 275 4.10 -7.70 10.36
C ASN A 275 3.45 -9.08 10.08
N ALA A 276 2.12 -9.12 9.88
CA ALA A 276 1.37 -10.36 9.72
C ALA A 276 0.40 -10.32 8.53
N ASN A 277 0.92 -9.99 7.35
CA ASN A 277 0.16 -9.96 6.08
C ASN A 277 -0.66 -11.25 5.87
N GLY A 278 -0.05 -12.41 6.15
CA GLY A 278 -0.62 -13.74 5.89
C GLY A 278 -1.78 -14.15 6.79
N PHE A 279 -2.00 -13.47 7.94
CA PHE A 279 -3.10 -13.80 8.85
C PHE A 279 -4.46 -13.24 8.40
N ARG A 280 -4.45 -12.35 7.40
CA ARG A 280 -5.67 -11.84 6.75
C ARG A 280 -6.68 -11.26 7.75
N ILE A 281 -6.25 -10.32 8.59
CA ILE A 281 -7.15 -9.60 9.49
C ILE A 281 -7.08 -8.10 9.24
N GLY A 282 -8.25 -7.50 8.98
CA GLY A 282 -8.47 -6.07 8.83
C GLY A 282 -9.73 -5.66 9.58
N ALA A 283 -9.92 -4.35 9.76
CA ALA A 283 -11.02 -3.77 10.50
C ALA A 283 -11.52 -2.51 9.78
N LEU A 284 -12.84 -2.39 9.69
CA LEU A 284 -13.56 -1.15 9.44
C LEU A 284 -13.97 -0.55 10.78
N ILE A 285 -13.70 0.73 10.99
CA ILE A 285 -14.17 1.49 12.14
C ILE A 285 -15.06 2.62 11.64
N THR A 286 -16.31 2.63 12.10
CA THR A 286 -17.29 3.69 11.80
C THR A 286 -18.13 3.96 13.05
N GLN A 287 -18.07 5.19 13.56
CA GLN A 287 -18.64 5.52 14.88
C GLN A 287 -20.06 6.08 14.79
N SER A 288 -20.41 6.72 13.68
CA SER A 288 -21.62 7.58 13.62
C SER A 288 -22.55 7.26 12.46
N ASN A 289 -22.37 6.11 11.79
CA ASN A 289 -23.23 5.67 10.69
C ASN A 289 -23.86 4.30 10.96
N PRO A 290 -24.97 4.25 11.74
CA PRO A 290 -25.59 2.99 12.15
C PRO A 290 -26.19 2.22 10.96
N ASP A 291 -26.61 2.90 9.89
CA ASP A 291 -27.18 2.26 8.71
C ASP A 291 -26.09 1.54 7.91
N LEU A 292 -24.93 2.18 7.74
CA LEU A 292 -23.76 1.54 7.16
C LEU A 292 -23.27 0.36 8.02
N LEU A 293 -23.23 0.49 9.36
CA LEU A 293 -22.87 -0.62 10.24
C LEU A 293 -23.79 -1.84 10.04
N ARG A 294 -25.11 -1.62 9.92
CA ARG A 294 -26.07 -2.70 9.64
C ARG A 294 -25.85 -3.31 8.26
N SER A 295 -25.59 -2.50 7.24
CA SER A 295 -25.24 -2.97 5.89
C SER A 295 -23.98 -3.84 5.91
N MET A 296 -22.93 -3.36 6.57
CA MET A 296 -21.66 -4.07 6.69
C MET A 296 -21.74 -5.32 7.56
N THR A 297 -22.68 -5.39 8.52
CA THR A 297 -22.95 -6.62 9.29
C THR A 297 -23.47 -7.74 8.39
N VAL A 298 -24.28 -7.43 7.37
CA VAL A 298 -24.70 -8.40 6.36
C VAL A 298 -23.53 -8.79 5.46
N ALA A 299 -22.69 -7.83 5.07
CA ALA A 299 -21.50 -8.10 4.26
C ALA A 299 -20.45 -8.96 4.98
N ALA A 300 -20.39 -8.90 6.31
CA ALA A 300 -19.40 -9.61 7.13
C ALA A 300 -19.37 -11.13 6.92
N PHE A 301 -20.51 -11.75 6.52
CA PHE A 301 -20.57 -13.16 6.16
C PHE A 301 -19.60 -13.56 5.03
N PHE A 302 -19.23 -12.63 4.14
CA PHE A 302 -18.32 -12.88 3.02
C PHE A 302 -16.86 -12.59 3.34
N MET A 303 -16.56 -12.13 4.56
CA MET A 303 -15.22 -11.71 4.97
C MET A 303 -14.90 -12.12 6.41
N LEU A 304 -15.42 -13.27 6.85
CA LEU A 304 -15.20 -13.77 8.21
C LEU A 304 -13.70 -13.92 8.52
N VAL A 305 -13.33 -13.56 9.75
CA VAL A 305 -11.98 -13.75 10.27
C VAL A 305 -11.90 -15.14 10.92
N SER A 306 -10.84 -15.88 10.62
CA SER A 306 -10.62 -17.19 11.26
C SER A 306 -10.34 -17.04 12.76
N SER A 307 -10.94 -17.91 13.58
CA SER A 307 -10.79 -17.85 15.04
C SER A 307 -9.33 -17.94 15.52
N PRO A 308 -8.44 -18.78 14.94
CA PRO A 308 -7.04 -18.79 15.34
C PRO A 308 -6.32 -17.45 15.08
N ALA A 309 -6.57 -16.82 13.94
CA ALA A 309 -6.01 -15.50 13.62
C ALA A 309 -6.54 -14.45 14.61
N SER A 310 -7.82 -14.52 14.95
CA SER A 310 -8.44 -13.64 15.94
C SER A 310 -7.86 -13.83 17.35
N ALA A 311 -7.64 -15.07 17.78
CA ALA A 311 -6.98 -15.40 19.05
C ALA A 311 -5.54 -14.89 19.11
N LEU A 312 -4.78 -15.04 18.01
CA LEU A 312 -3.42 -14.52 17.89
C LEU A 312 -3.38 -13.00 18.08
N TRP A 313 -4.19 -12.26 17.33
CA TRP A 313 -4.13 -10.80 17.39
C TRP A 313 -4.70 -10.25 18.69
N SER A 314 -5.77 -10.84 19.23
CA SER A 314 -6.29 -10.43 20.54
C SER A 314 -5.26 -10.65 21.66
N THR A 315 -4.63 -11.83 21.71
CA THR A 315 -3.56 -12.12 22.69
C THR A 315 -2.40 -11.13 22.57
N PHE A 316 -2.00 -10.80 21.33
CA PHE A 316 -0.97 -9.79 21.07
C PHE A 316 -1.39 -8.41 21.61
N LEU A 317 -2.61 -7.97 21.32
CA LEU A 317 -3.10 -6.63 21.66
C LEU A 317 -3.39 -6.47 23.15
N GLU A 318 -3.68 -7.56 23.86
CA GLU A 318 -3.96 -7.54 25.31
C GLU A 318 -2.68 -7.50 26.15
N ASP A 319 -1.57 -8.09 25.69
CA ASP A 319 -0.26 -7.94 26.32
C ASP A 319 0.33 -6.54 26.06
N GLN A 320 -0.01 -5.59 26.94
CA GLN A 320 0.45 -4.21 26.82
C GLN A 320 1.97 -4.07 26.86
N SER A 321 2.65 -4.96 27.59
CA SER A 321 4.10 -4.91 27.73
C SER A 321 4.78 -5.32 26.43
N PHE A 322 4.33 -6.42 25.82
CA PHE A 322 4.83 -6.88 24.54
C PHE A 322 4.44 -5.94 23.41
N LEU A 323 3.18 -5.48 23.37
CA LEU A 323 2.69 -4.51 22.38
C LEU A 323 3.55 -3.23 22.35
N GLN A 324 3.81 -2.63 23.52
CA GLN A 324 4.63 -1.41 23.61
C GLN A 324 6.08 -1.67 23.16
N HIS A 325 6.66 -2.79 23.59
CA HIS A 325 8.01 -3.17 23.19
C HIS A 325 8.09 -3.44 21.68
N PHE A 326 7.12 -4.16 21.12
CA PHE A 326 7.05 -4.49 19.71
C PHE A 326 6.96 -3.23 18.84
N ILE A 327 6.08 -2.28 19.16
CA ILE A 327 5.92 -1.03 18.39
C ILE A 327 7.25 -0.26 18.36
N ILE A 328 7.91 -0.08 19.51
CA ILE A 328 9.21 0.61 19.58
C ILE A 328 10.25 -0.11 18.74
N SER A 329 10.37 -1.44 18.91
CA SER A 329 11.31 -2.26 18.16
C SER A 329 11.04 -2.22 16.66
N ASN A 330 9.77 -2.17 16.23
CA ASN A 330 9.39 -2.09 14.83
C ASN A 330 9.82 -0.76 14.23
N GLN A 331 9.51 0.36 14.90
CA GLN A 331 9.92 1.70 14.47
C GLN A 331 11.44 1.84 14.39
N GLN A 332 12.17 1.29 15.37
CA GLN A 332 13.62 1.26 15.35
C GLN A 332 14.16 0.47 14.16
N ARG A 333 13.66 -0.75 13.91
CA ARG A 333 14.13 -1.59 12.80
C ARG A 333 13.76 -1.01 11.43
N LEU A 334 12.59 -0.38 11.32
CA LEU A 334 12.20 0.36 10.12
C LEU A 334 13.17 1.49 9.83
N ARG A 335 13.53 2.29 10.84
CA ARG A 335 14.58 3.33 10.72
C ARG A 335 15.90 2.73 10.23
N GLU A 336 16.40 1.68 10.89
CA GLU A 336 17.69 1.07 10.53
C GLU A 336 17.69 0.53 9.09
N ALA A 337 16.59 -0.10 8.68
CA ALA A 337 16.43 -0.64 7.34
C ALA A 337 16.30 0.47 6.28
N TYR A 338 15.58 1.56 6.60
CA TYR A 338 15.49 2.76 5.77
C TYR A 338 16.86 3.44 5.62
N GLU A 339 17.59 3.68 6.70
CA GLU A 339 18.91 4.32 6.68
C GLU A 339 19.92 3.49 5.90
N HIS A 340 19.81 2.16 5.99
CA HIS A 340 20.61 1.24 5.19
C HIS A 340 20.37 1.40 3.68
N LEU A 341 19.11 1.24 3.23
CA LEU A 341 18.77 1.39 1.81
C LEU A 341 19.06 2.80 1.28
N SER A 342 18.68 3.85 2.03
CA SER A 342 18.90 5.24 1.62
C SER A 342 20.39 5.59 1.51
N SER A 343 21.24 5.03 2.36
CA SER A 343 22.70 5.23 2.24
C SER A 343 23.29 4.56 0.99
N TRP A 344 22.74 3.42 0.57
CA TRP A 344 23.09 2.76 -0.69
C TRP A 344 22.62 3.59 -1.90
N LEU A 345 21.39 4.10 -1.86
CA LEU A 345 20.85 4.99 -2.90
C LEU A 345 21.67 6.27 -3.05
N ARG A 346 22.06 6.92 -1.93
CA ARG A 346 22.93 8.10 -1.94
C ARG A 346 24.30 7.82 -2.55
N TYR A 347 24.89 6.65 -2.27
CA TYR A 347 26.17 6.25 -2.85
C TYR A 347 26.09 6.15 -4.38
N HIS A 348 25.03 5.50 -4.89
CA HIS A 348 24.77 5.37 -6.33
C HIS A 348 24.11 6.61 -6.96
N LYS A 349 23.97 7.70 -6.19
CA LYS A 349 23.41 8.99 -6.63
C LYS A 349 22.00 8.86 -7.22
N LEU A 350 21.20 7.93 -6.70
CA LEU A 350 19.79 7.80 -7.06
C LEU A 350 18.96 8.74 -6.17
N PRO A 351 18.24 9.72 -6.75
CA PRO A 351 17.30 10.54 -5.99
C PRO A 351 16.11 9.69 -5.51
N TYR A 352 15.54 10.04 -4.37
CA TYR A 352 14.35 9.38 -3.83
C TYR A 352 13.53 10.36 -2.99
N VAL A 353 12.27 10.04 -2.74
CA VAL A 353 11.42 10.77 -1.79
C VAL A 353 11.75 10.29 -0.37
N PRO A 354 12.21 11.16 0.55
CA PRO A 354 12.41 10.78 1.94
C PRO A 354 11.12 10.26 2.57
N SER A 355 11.23 9.15 3.28
CA SER A 355 10.12 8.47 3.94
C SER A 355 10.37 8.44 5.45
N SER A 356 9.28 8.56 6.21
CA SER A 356 9.27 8.54 7.68
C SER A 356 8.20 7.64 8.27
N ALA A 357 7.49 6.89 7.43
CA ALA A 357 6.47 5.94 7.80
C ALA A 357 6.33 4.87 6.71
N GLY A 358 5.61 3.79 7.01
CA GLY A 358 5.41 2.69 6.09
C GLY A 358 6.68 1.85 5.89
N HIS A 359 6.70 1.10 4.80
CA HIS A 359 7.72 0.05 4.54
C HIS A 359 8.60 0.34 3.33
N PHE A 360 8.41 1.49 2.69
CA PHE A 360 8.90 1.77 1.35
C PHE A 360 9.26 3.25 1.15
N LEU A 361 9.97 3.51 0.07
CA LEU A 361 10.23 4.83 -0.47
C LEU A 361 10.16 4.79 -2.01
N LEU A 362 9.84 5.92 -2.64
CA LEU A 362 9.89 6.07 -4.09
C LEU A 362 11.28 6.51 -4.53
N VAL A 363 11.89 5.77 -5.45
CA VAL A 363 13.20 6.04 -6.06
C VAL A 363 12.99 6.58 -7.47
N ASN A 364 13.66 7.68 -7.80
CA ASN A 364 13.71 8.24 -9.13
C ASN A 364 14.78 7.53 -9.95
N MET A 365 14.37 6.66 -10.87
CA MET A 365 15.25 5.89 -11.74
C MET A 365 15.56 6.60 -13.07
N ARG A 366 15.10 7.84 -13.28
CA ARG A 366 15.46 8.64 -14.47
C ARG A 366 16.97 8.74 -14.74
N PRO A 367 17.87 8.87 -13.73
CA PRO A 367 19.32 8.85 -13.99
C PRO A 367 19.82 7.56 -14.67
N VAL A 368 19.08 6.45 -14.55
CA VAL A 368 19.35 5.19 -15.25
C VAL A 368 18.60 5.14 -16.59
N LEU A 369 17.31 5.51 -16.58
CA LEU A 369 16.44 5.39 -17.75
C LEU A 369 16.75 6.42 -18.86
N GLU A 370 17.39 7.54 -18.53
CA GLU A 370 17.73 8.61 -19.47
C GLU A 370 19.16 8.51 -20.00
N ASP A 371 20.06 7.82 -19.30
CA ASP A 371 21.44 7.57 -19.75
C ASP A 371 21.48 6.38 -20.73
N ILE A 372 20.97 6.64 -21.95
CA ILE A 372 20.92 5.65 -23.03
C ILE A 372 22.31 5.20 -23.48
N ASN A 373 23.33 6.07 -23.36
CA ASN A 373 24.69 5.71 -23.71
C ASN A 373 25.24 4.60 -22.80
N ARG A 374 24.97 4.70 -21.50
CA ARG A 374 25.41 3.70 -20.53
C ARG A 374 24.50 2.48 -20.48
N TYR A 375 23.18 2.68 -20.41
CA TYR A 375 22.24 1.60 -20.11
C TYR A 375 21.42 1.13 -21.30
N GLY A 376 21.42 1.86 -22.42
CA GLY A 376 20.72 1.46 -23.65
C GLY A 376 21.08 0.04 -24.12
N PRO A 377 22.36 -0.37 -24.15
CA PRO A 377 22.75 -1.73 -24.54
C PRO A 377 22.15 -2.84 -23.66
N VAL A 378 22.06 -2.63 -22.34
CA VAL A 378 21.54 -3.64 -21.41
C VAL A 378 20.01 -3.61 -21.29
N LEU A 379 19.39 -2.45 -21.54
CA LEU A 379 17.94 -2.29 -21.54
C LEU A 379 17.31 -2.60 -22.91
N GLY A 380 18.13 -2.82 -23.95
CA GLY A 380 17.63 -3.00 -25.32
C GLY A 380 17.00 -1.73 -25.90
N ILE A 381 17.42 -0.55 -25.42
CA ILE A 381 16.95 0.75 -25.91
C ILE A 381 17.96 1.25 -26.94
N ALA A 382 17.53 1.47 -28.18
CA ALA A 382 18.40 1.98 -29.23
C ALA A 382 18.86 3.40 -28.89
N SER A 383 20.15 3.70 -29.12
CA SER A 383 20.59 5.10 -29.17
C SER A 383 19.98 5.73 -30.42
N ASN A 384 18.90 6.49 -30.27
CA ASN A 384 18.41 7.32 -31.36
C ASN A 384 19.45 8.42 -31.63
N ASN A 385 20.46 8.12 -32.44
CA ASN A 385 21.32 9.11 -33.09
C ASN A 385 20.60 9.80 -34.27
N SER A 386 19.27 9.93 -34.20
CA SER A 386 18.42 10.58 -35.19
C SER A 386 17.88 11.93 -34.68
N HIS A 387 18.73 12.71 -34.00
CA HIS A 387 18.53 14.15 -33.86
C HIS A 387 19.38 14.99 -34.84
N SER A 388 20.00 14.36 -35.85
CA SER A 388 20.45 15.07 -37.04
C SER A 388 19.41 14.92 -38.16
N ASN A 389 18.79 16.06 -38.52
CA ASN A 389 17.84 16.29 -39.62
C ASN A 389 16.36 15.99 -39.35
N ILE A 390 15.67 16.91 -38.66
CA ILE A 390 14.27 17.22 -38.97
C ILE A 390 14.14 18.73 -39.15
N ASN A 391 14.15 19.15 -40.41
CA ASN A 391 13.42 20.34 -40.81
C ASN A 391 11.93 20.08 -40.57
N GLY A 392 11.29 20.88 -39.71
CA GLY A 392 9.85 21.08 -39.69
C GLY A 392 9.04 20.29 -38.64
N ASN A 393 8.60 21.01 -37.60
CA ASN A 393 7.28 20.90 -36.97
C ASN A 393 6.74 19.54 -36.46
N ASN A 394 7.54 18.76 -35.71
CA ASN A 394 6.95 17.77 -34.78
C ASN A 394 7.50 18.01 -33.36
N ARG A 395 6.78 18.80 -32.57
CA ARG A 395 6.98 18.79 -31.10
C ARG A 395 6.40 17.47 -30.60
N SER A 396 7.24 16.54 -30.15
CA SER A 396 6.79 15.35 -29.42
C SER A 396 5.92 15.80 -28.25
N SER A 397 4.73 15.23 -28.08
CA SER A 397 3.85 15.60 -26.97
C SER A 397 4.39 15.07 -25.65
N GLN A 398 3.98 15.65 -24.51
CA GLN A 398 4.32 15.09 -23.19
C GLN A 398 3.85 13.63 -23.05
N ALA A 399 2.72 13.29 -23.67
CA ALA A 399 2.19 11.93 -23.69
C ALA A 399 3.12 10.94 -24.41
N ASP A 400 3.77 11.37 -25.50
CA ASP A 400 4.75 10.54 -26.22
C ASP A 400 6.00 10.30 -25.36
N ALA A 401 6.50 11.34 -24.69
CA ALA A 401 7.65 11.24 -23.79
C ALA A 401 7.34 10.34 -22.57
N ASP A 402 6.14 10.48 -22.00
CA ASP A 402 5.68 9.64 -20.88
C ASP A 402 5.57 8.17 -21.30
N LYS A 403 5.00 7.91 -22.48
CA LYS A 403 4.90 6.56 -23.05
C LYS A 403 6.28 5.94 -23.26
N GLU A 404 7.21 6.68 -23.86
CA GLU A 404 8.58 6.20 -24.05
C GLU A 404 9.24 5.88 -22.70
N MET A 405 9.11 6.75 -21.71
CA MET A 405 9.65 6.49 -20.37
C MET A 405 9.05 5.23 -19.73
N ARG A 406 7.75 4.96 -19.91
CA ARG A 406 7.11 3.70 -19.45
C ARG A 406 7.69 2.46 -20.13
N GLU A 407 7.98 2.54 -21.41
CA GLU A 407 8.65 1.44 -22.13
C GLU A 407 10.04 1.16 -21.53
N ARG A 408 10.77 2.21 -21.16
CA ARG A 408 12.07 2.09 -20.47
C ARG A 408 11.92 1.51 -19.05
N GLU A 409 10.89 1.89 -18.30
CA GLU A 409 10.58 1.27 -16.99
C GLU A 409 10.31 -0.23 -17.12
N ALA A 410 9.56 -0.64 -18.15
CA ALA A 410 9.28 -2.05 -18.43
C ALA A 410 10.56 -2.81 -18.80
N ALA A 411 11.43 -2.21 -19.61
CA ALA A 411 12.74 -2.76 -19.94
C ALA A 411 13.63 -2.95 -18.70
N LEU A 412 13.68 -1.95 -17.82
CA LEU A 412 14.42 -2.04 -16.55
C LEU A 412 13.83 -3.12 -15.63
N THR A 413 12.50 -3.19 -15.51
CA THR A 413 11.84 -4.24 -14.74
C THR A 413 12.24 -5.62 -15.24
N LYS A 414 12.20 -5.84 -16.57
CA LYS A 414 12.59 -7.10 -17.19
C LYS A 414 14.08 -7.43 -16.98
N LEU A 415 14.97 -6.44 -17.06
CA LEU A 415 16.38 -6.62 -16.78
C LEU A 415 16.57 -7.12 -15.33
N LEU A 416 15.99 -6.42 -14.36
CA LEU A 416 16.11 -6.76 -12.94
C LEU A 416 15.48 -8.13 -12.61
N GLU A 417 14.38 -8.50 -13.26
CA GLU A 417 13.82 -9.84 -13.17
C GLU A 417 14.78 -10.92 -13.68
N GLY A 418 15.53 -10.64 -14.75
CA GLY A 418 16.62 -11.50 -15.25
C GLY A 418 17.73 -11.71 -14.21
N TYR A 419 17.96 -10.73 -13.35
CA TYR A 419 18.86 -10.82 -12.19
C TYR A 419 18.15 -11.21 -10.89
N LYS A 420 16.92 -11.74 -10.98
CA LYS A 420 16.16 -12.26 -9.84
C LYS A 420 15.91 -11.21 -8.77
N VAL A 421 15.55 -9.99 -9.18
CA VAL A 421 15.10 -8.90 -8.31
C VAL A 421 13.71 -8.48 -8.75
N LEU A 422 12.75 -8.52 -7.83
CA LEU A 422 11.40 -8.01 -8.06
C LEU A 422 11.29 -6.61 -7.45
N LEU A 423 11.02 -5.62 -8.30
CA LEU A 423 10.69 -4.25 -7.91
C LEU A 423 9.39 -3.84 -8.58
N ILE A 424 8.75 -2.80 -8.02
CA ILE A 424 7.51 -2.27 -8.56
C ILE A 424 7.79 -0.94 -9.26
N SER A 425 7.52 -0.89 -10.57
CA SER A 425 7.48 0.39 -11.30
C SER A 425 6.41 1.30 -10.70
N GLY A 426 6.70 2.60 -10.70
CA GLY A 426 5.79 3.66 -10.30
C GLY A 426 4.49 3.65 -11.09
N ALA A 427 4.46 3.05 -12.29
CA ALA A 427 3.24 2.85 -13.07
C ALA A 427 2.17 2.09 -12.28
N LEU A 428 2.58 1.08 -11.51
CA LEU A 428 1.65 0.29 -10.70
C LEU A 428 1.10 1.07 -9.51
N CYS A 429 1.74 2.16 -9.08
CA CYS A 429 1.21 3.03 -8.02
C CYS A 429 0.79 4.41 -8.55
N HIS A 430 0.50 4.53 -9.85
CA HIS A 430 0.06 5.78 -10.48
C HIS A 430 1.04 6.95 -10.29
N ALA A 431 2.32 6.67 -10.10
CA ALA A 431 3.36 7.70 -10.06
C ALA A 431 3.74 8.09 -11.47
N GLN A 432 4.21 9.33 -11.66
CA GLN A 432 4.73 9.80 -12.96
C GLN A 432 5.81 8.85 -13.52
N PRO A 433 6.01 8.77 -14.84
CA PRO A 433 7.05 7.94 -15.43
C PRO A 433 8.45 8.29 -14.91
N GLY A 434 9.25 7.27 -14.61
CA GLY A 434 10.62 7.34 -14.08
C GLY A 434 10.77 6.95 -12.61
N TRP A 435 9.68 6.61 -11.91
CA TRP A 435 9.71 6.28 -10.48
C TRP A 435 9.58 4.78 -10.24
N PHE A 436 10.18 4.27 -9.15
CA PHE A 436 10.05 2.88 -8.70
C PHE A 436 9.85 2.84 -7.19
N ARG A 437 8.98 1.95 -6.69
CA ARG A 437 8.83 1.71 -5.25
C ARG A 437 9.81 0.64 -4.78
N PHE A 438 10.60 1.00 -3.78
CA PHE A 438 11.49 0.08 -3.08
C PHE A 438 10.97 -0.14 -1.67
N THR A 439 10.72 -1.40 -1.31
CA THR A 439 10.45 -1.80 0.07
C THR A 439 11.77 -1.96 0.81
N PHE A 440 11.93 -1.23 1.93
CA PHE A 440 13.10 -1.36 2.80
C PHE A 440 12.84 -2.26 4.00
N ALA A 441 11.58 -2.57 4.36
CA ALA A 441 11.23 -3.38 5.53
C ALA A 441 11.53 -4.89 5.36
N ILE A 442 12.70 -5.19 4.84
CA ILE A 442 13.18 -6.51 4.46
C ILE A 442 14.38 -6.83 5.36
N ARG A 443 14.46 -8.08 5.82
CA ARG A 443 15.63 -8.55 6.57
C ARG A 443 16.95 -8.24 5.84
N ARG A 444 17.97 -7.93 6.63
CA ARG A 444 19.28 -7.49 6.13
C ARG A 444 19.93 -8.45 5.15
N ASP A 445 19.86 -9.75 5.45
CA ASP A 445 20.42 -10.82 4.62
C ASP A 445 19.69 -11.03 3.28
N PHE A 446 18.47 -10.50 3.15
CA PHE A 446 17.68 -10.53 1.91
C PHE A 446 17.91 -9.25 1.09
N ILE A 447 17.77 -8.07 1.72
CA ILE A 447 17.93 -6.80 1.02
C ILE A 447 19.36 -6.60 0.48
N ASP A 448 20.38 -7.10 1.19
CA ASP A 448 21.76 -7.03 0.74
C ASP A 448 22.01 -7.84 -0.55
N VAL A 449 21.30 -8.96 -0.72
CA VAL A 449 21.36 -9.75 -1.96
C VAL A 449 20.67 -9.02 -3.11
N GLY A 450 19.51 -8.43 -2.84
CA GLY A 450 18.77 -7.64 -3.83
C GLY A 450 19.57 -6.45 -4.35
N MET A 451 20.15 -5.65 -3.44
CA MET A 451 20.98 -4.48 -3.83
C MET A 451 22.21 -4.88 -4.65
N LYS A 452 22.92 -5.95 -4.27
CA LYS A 452 24.05 -6.46 -5.07
C LYS A 452 23.64 -6.91 -6.46
N ARG A 453 22.48 -7.58 -6.58
CA ARG A 453 21.97 -8.00 -7.88
C ARG A 453 21.60 -6.82 -8.76
N ILE A 454 21.08 -5.73 -8.18
CA ILE A 454 20.84 -4.47 -8.91
C ILE A 454 22.17 -3.87 -9.39
N GLU A 455 23.20 -3.82 -8.54
CA GLU A 455 24.52 -3.33 -8.95
C GLU A 455 25.10 -4.14 -10.11
N ILE A 456 25.03 -5.47 -10.03
CA ILE A 456 25.49 -6.36 -11.10
C ILE A 456 24.69 -6.11 -12.38
N ALA A 457 23.36 -6.03 -12.28
CA ALA A 457 22.48 -5.80 -13.42
C ALA A 457 22.79 -4.50 -14.16
N LEU A 458 23.16 -3.45 -13.42
CA LEU A 458 23.43 -2.11 -13.94
C LEU A 458 24.92 -1.82 -14.15
N GLY A 459 25.81 -2.78 -13.87
CA GLY A 459 27.25 -2.59 -13.96
C GLY A 459 27.77 -1.48 -13.05
N TRP A 460 27.28 -1.42 -11.81
CA TRP A 460 27.76 -0.50 -10.78
C TRP A 460 28.91 -1.12 -9.98
N ASP A 461 29.75 -0.27 -9.38
CA ASP A 461 30.84 -0.73 -8.53
C ASP A 461 30.35 -1.27 -7.18
N ASP A 462 31.19 -2.09 -6.54
CA ASP A 462 30.92 -2.69 -5.23
C ASP A 462 31.52 -1.87 -4.06
N GLY A 463 31.97 -0.64 -4.32
CA GLY A 463 32.75 0.17 -3.39
C GLY A 463 31.98 0.50 -2.10
N TRP A 464 30.65 0.58 -2.16
CA TRP A 464 29.79 0.76 -0.99
C TRP A 464 29.91 -0.38 0.04
N TRP A 465 30.05 -1.63 -0.42
CA TRP A 465 30.24 -2.77 0.48
C TRP A 465 31.61 -2.76 1.15
N THR A 466 32.64 -2.31 0.41
CA THR A 466 33.99 -2.21 0.94
C THR A 466 34.12 -1.14 2.01
N SER A 467 33.43 0.01 1.85
CA SER A 467 33.43 1.09 2.83
C SER A 467 32.71 0.68 4.12
N LYS A 468 31.54 0.02 4.00
CA LYS A 468 30.79 -0.49 5.16
C LYS A 468 31.57 -1.51 6.00
N ARG A 469 32.35 -2.40 5.37
CA ARG A 469 33.21 -3.36 6.08
C ARG A 469 34.36 -2.70 6.86
N ARG A 470 34.81 -1.51 6.44
CA ARG A 470 35.84 -0.75 7.16
C ARG A 470 35.25 -0.04 8.37
N GLU A 471 34.03 0.49 8.27
CA GLU A 471 33.30 1.09 9.39
C GLU A 471 32.97 0.10 10.51
N THR A 472 32.79 -1.19 10.23
CA THR A 472 32.50 -2.21 11.26
C THR A 472 33.74 -2.79 11.95
N LYS A 473 34.95 -2.48 11.46
CA LYS A 473 36.23 -2.96 12.00
C LYS A 473 36.97 -1.91 12.85
N LEU A 474 36.50 -0.67 12.81
CA LEU A 474 36.92 0.44 13.67
C LEU A 474 35.90 0.59 14.79
#